data_AF-A0A0K2YPV3-F1
#
_entry.id   AF-A0A0K2YPV3-F1
#
_cell.length_a   1.000
_cell.length_b   1.000
_cell.length_c   1.000
_cell.angle_alpha   90.00
_cell.angle_beta   90.00
_cell.angle_gamma   90.00
#
_symmetry.space_group_name_H-M   'P 1'
#
loop_
_entity.id
_entity.type
_entity.pdbx_description
1 polymer ?
#
loop_
_entity_poly.entity_id
_entity_poly.type
_entity_poly.pdbx_seq_one_letter_code
_entity_poly.pdbx_strand_id
1 'polypeptide(L)'
;MSQESIVDAAEMIAEKLDVLLERATDTVLGTPRPGSPQWRQDWDSRDSNAGRTAAEQRARVKEAITALVTHHITPATLQSPRPRRRGSAASGPASQQLAIW
;
A
#
# COMPACT_ATOMS: atom_id res chain seq x y z
N MET A 1 7.29 3.71 -31.19
CA MET A 1 7.21 3.16 -29.82
C MET A 1 5.95 2.32 -29.78
N SER A 2 6.08 0.99 -29.64
CA SER A 2 4.92 0.10 -29.57
C SER A 2 4.37 0.09 -28.14
N GLN A 3 3.08 -0.20 -28.00
CA GLN A 3 2.48 -0.41 -26.67
C GLN A 3 3.22 -1.50 -25.88
N GLU A 4 3.66 -2.56 -26.57
CA GLU A 4 4.48 -3.65 -26.03
C GLU A 4 5.77 -3.11 -25.38
N SER A 5 6.54 -2.27 -26.08
CA SER A 5 7.77 -1.69 -25.52
C SER A 5 7.56 -0.85 -24.26
N ILE A 6 6.37 -0.29 -24.06
CA ILE A 6 6.01 0.46 -22.85
C ILE A 6 5.69 -0.51 -21.70
N VAL A 7 4.98 -1.60 -21.99
CA VAL A 7 4.66 -2.64 -20.99
C VAL A 7 5.95 -3.29 -20.50
N ASP A 8 6.86 -3.67 -21.40
CA ASP A 8 8.16 -4.26 -21.04
C ASP A 8 8.97 -3.31 -20.15
N ALA A 9 8.98 -2.02 -20.47
CA ALA A 9 9.65 -1.01 -19.65
C ALA A 9 9.00 -0.88 -18.26
N ALA A 10 7.67 -0.95 -18.17
CA ALA A 10 6.95 -0.90 -16.90
C ALA A 10 7.22 -2.14 -16.04
N GLU A 11 7.25 -3.34 -16.63
CA GLU A 11 7.59 -4.58 -15.95
C GLU A 11 9.03 -4.54 -15.42
N MET A 12 9.99 -4.12 -16.25
CA MET A 12 11.38 -3.92 -15.83
C MET A 12 11.47 -2.97 -14.62
N ILE A 13 10.73 -1.85 -14.65
CA ILE A 13 10.71 -0.91 -13.52
C ILE A 13 10.11 -1.57 -12.28
N ALA A 14 9.01 -2.31 -12.41
CA ALA A 14 8.36 -3.00 -11.30
C ALA A 14 9.32 -3.99 -10.61
N GLU A 15 10.08 -4.76 -11.40
CA GLU A 15 11.11 -5.66 -10.87
C GLU A 15 12.19 -4.91 -10.08
N LYS A 16 12.65 -3.76 -10.57
CA LYS A 16 13.65 -2.96 -9.84
C LYS A 16 13.08 -2.37 -8.57
N LEU A 17 11.82 -1.95 -8.56
CA LEU A 17 11.14 -1.46 -7.37
C LEU A 17 11.02 -2.55 -6.30
N ASP A 18 10.72 -3.80 -6.68
CA ASP A 18 10.68 -4.91 -5.73
C ASP A 18 12.06 -5.14 -5.08
N VAL A 19 13.14 -5.12 -5.87
CA VAL A 19 14.52 -5.23 -5.33
C VAL A 19 14.85 -4.06 -4.38
N LEU A 20 14.45 -2.83 -4.72
CA LEU A 20 14.69 -1.68 -3.85
C LEU A 20 13.87 -1.76 -2.56
N LEU A 21 12.64 -2.28 -2.64
CA LEU A 21 11.77 -2.48 -1.50
C LEU A 21 12.32 -3.54 -0.53
N GLU A 22 12.88 -4.63 -1.07
CA GLU A 22 13.60 -5.63 -0.25
C GLU A 22 14.79 -5.00 0.49
N ARG A 23 15.60 -4.20 -0.21
CA ARG A 23 16.75 -3.51 0.40
C ARG A 23 16.34 -2.46 1.45
N ALA A 24 15.25 -1.73 1.20
CA ALA A 24 14.71 -0.79 2.17
C ALA A 24 14.23 -1.53 3.44
N THR A 25 13.57 -2.67 3.25
CA THR A 25 13.12 -3.54 4.35
C THR A 25 14.32 -4.06 5.16
N ASP A 26 15.37 -4.56 4.49
CA ASP A 26 16.63 -4.98 5.13
C ASP A 26 17.26 -3.86 5.97
N THR A 27 17.26 -2.64 5.43
CA THR A 27 17.82 -1.46 6.09
C THR A 27 17.05 -1.13 7.37
N VAL A 28 15.71 -1.14 7.31
CA VAL A 28 14.84 -0.89 8.47
C VAL A 28 15.02 -1.96 9.55
N LEU A 29 15.17 -3.22 9.15
CA LEU A 29 15.33 -4.34 10.08
C LEU A 29 16.76 -4.50 10.59
N GLY A 30 17.73 -3.76 10.06
CA GLY A 30 19.14 -3.97 10.36
C GLY A 30 19.61 -5.38 9.98
N THR A 31 19.07 -5.93 8.87
CA THR A 31 19.35 -7.30 8.44
C THR A 31 20.86 -7.49 8.23
N PRO A 32 21.46 -8.59 8.74
CA PRO A 32 22.88 -8.82 8.60
C PRO A 32 23.29 -8.89 7.13
N ARG A 33 24.51 -8.42 6.84
CA ARG A 33 25.06 -8.47 5.48
C ARG A 33 25.06 -9.91 4.96
N PRO A 34 24.58 -10.18 3.74
CA PRO A 34 24.65 -11.50 3.13
C PRO A 34 26.06 -12.10 3.18
N GLY A 35 26.16 -13.37 3.57
CA GLY A 35 27.43 -14.08 3.74
C GLY A 35 28.18 -13.82 5.05
N SER A 36 27.73 -12.87 5.89
CA SER A 36 28.29 -12.67 7.23
C SER A 36 28.01 -13.89 8.14
N PRO A 37 28.80 -14.11 9.22
CA PRO A 37 28.53 -15.17 10.18
C PRO A 37 27.12 -15.11 10.77
N GLN A 38 26.65 -13.92 11.13
CA GLN A 38 25.31 -13.72 11.66
C GLN A 38 24.23 -14.02 10.61
N TRP A 39 24.42 -13.58 9.36
CA TRP A 39 23.50 -13.93 8.26
C TRP A 39 23.39 -15.44 8.07
N ARG A 40 24.49 -16.19 8.16
CA ARG A 40 24.48 -17.65 8.05
C ARG A 40 23.71 -18.30 9.20
N GLN A 41 23.91 -17.84 10.42
CA GLN A 41 23.17 -18.33 11.59
C GLN A 41 21.67 -18.08 11.46
N ASP A 42 21.28 -16.87 11.06
CA ASP A 42 19.88 -16.51 10.83
C ASP A 42 19.27 -17.35 9.70
N TRP A 43 20.04 -17.61 8.63
CA TRP A 43 19.62 -18.45 7.51
C TRP A 43 19.44 -19.91 7.92
N ASP A 44 20.39 -20.50 8.63
CA ASP A 44 20.34 -21.90 9.08
C ASP A 44 19.18 -22.13 10.06
N SER A 45 18.77 -21.10 10.80
CA SER A 45 17.68 -21.15 11.77
C SER A 45 16.34 -20.60 11.26
N ARG A 46 16.22 -20.26 9.96
CA ARG A 46 15.03 -19.60 9.38
C ARG A 46 13.73 -20.39 9.56
N ASP A 47 13.81 -21.72 9.60
CA ASP A 47 12.66 -22.61 9.71
C ASP A 47 12.27 -22.87 11.19
N SER A 48 13.01 -22.27 12.14
CA SER A 48 12.62 -22.24 13.55
C SER A 48 11.40 -21.33 13.77
N ASN A 49 10.81 -21.41 14.97
CA ASN A 49 9.72 -20.51 15.33
C ASN A 49 10.15 -19.03 15.33
N ALA A 50 11.38 -18.75 15.79
CA ALA A 50 11.96 -17.41 15.76
C ALA A 50 12.19 -16.93 14.31
N GLY A 51 12.70 -17.80 13.43
CA GLY A 51 12.91 -17.50 12.02
C GLY A 51 11.61 -17.20 11.27
N ARG A 52 10.54 -17.98 11.51
CA ARG A 52 9.19 -17.69 10.98
C ARG A 52 8.63 -16.36 11.49
N THR A 53 8.78 -16.09 12.78
CA THR A 53 8.36 -14.80 13.38
C THR A 53 9.11 -13.62 12.75
N ALA A 54 10.41 -13.78 12.49
CA ALA A 54 11.21 -12.77 11.80
C ALA A 54 10.77 -12.57 10.33
N ALA A 55 10.40 -13.65 9.63
CA ALA A 55 9.85 -13.57 8.28
C ALA A 55 8.50 -12.84 8.24
N GLU A 56 7.61 -13.11 9.19
CA GLU A 56 6.34 -12.36 9.34
C GLU A 56 6.59 -10.87 9.62
N GLN A 57 7.54 -10.56 10.49
CA GLN A 57 7.92 -9.18 10.78
C GLN A 57 8.46 -8.48 9.53
N ARG A 58 9.27 -9.18 8.72
CA ARG A 58 9.74 -8.67 7.43
C ARG A 58 8.59 -8.33 6.49
N ALA A 59 7.62 -9.23 6.36
CA ALA A 59 6.44 -8.99 5.53
C ALA A 59 5.65 -7.75 5.99
N ARG A 60 5.42 -7.61 7.30
CA ARG A 60 4.72 -6.44 7.87
C ARG A 60 5.45 -5.13 7.59
N VAL A 61 6.78 -5.12 7.71
CA VAL A 61 7.58 -3.92 7.39
C VAL A 61 7.54 -3.60 5.90
N LYS A 62 7.65 -4.62 5.03
CA LYS A 62 7.54 -4.45 3.57
C LYS A 62 6.19 -3.83 3.19
N GLU A 63 5.09 -4.32 3.76
CA GLU A 63 3.74 -3.78 3.58
C GLU A 63 3.63 -2.33 4.07
N ALA A 64 4.17 -2.02 5.25
CA ALA A 64 4.14 -0.66 5.79
C ALA A 64 4.92 0.34 4.92
N ILE A 65 6.10 -0.03 4.41
CA ILE A 65 6.88 0.79 3.48
C ILE A 65 6.09 1.00 2.19
N THR A 66 5.51 -0.06 1.64
CA THR A 66 4.71 0.00 0.41
C THR A 66 3.53 0.95 0.56
N ALA A 67 2.75 0.82 1.64
CA ALA A 67 1.61 1.68 1.91
C ALA A 67 2.01 3.16 2.03
N LEU A 68 3.12 3.44 2.71
CA LEU A 68 3.64 4.79 2.84
C LEU A 68 4.08 5.36 1.49
N VAL A 69 4.83 4.59 0.70
CA VAL A 69 5.30 4.99 -0.63
C VAL A 69 4.13 5.25 -1.57
N THR A 70 3.12 4.37 -1.61
CA THR A 70 1.91 4.57 -2.40
C THR A 70 1.21 5.87 -2.03
N HIS A 71 1.09 6.18 -0.73
CA HIS A 71 0.50 7.44 -0.27
C HIS A 71 1.32 8.67 -0.73
N HIS A 72 2.65 8.58 -0.78
CA HIS A 72 3.53 9.68 -1.19
C HIS A 72 3.62 9.87 -2.71
N ILE A 73 3.55 8.78 -3.48
CA ILE A 73 3.69 8.81 -4.94
C ILE A 73 2.35 9.12 -5.63
N THR A 74 1.21 8.81 -4.99
CA THR A 74 -0.10 9.12 -5.58
C THR A 74 -0.35 10.63 -5.52
N PRO A 75 -0.36 11.36 -6.66
CA PRO A 75 -0.69 12.77 -6.64
C PRO A 75 -2.16 12.92 -6.21
N ALA A 76 -2.45 13.95 -5.41
CA ALA A 76 -3.81 14.27 -4.93
C ALA A 76 -4.85 14.40 -6.06
N THR A 77 -4.41 14.58 -7.31
CA THR A 77 -5.25 14.68 -8.50
C THR A 77 -5.88 13.36 -8.97
N LEU A 78 -5.37 12.19 -8.55
CA LEU A 78 -6.05 10.90 -8.80
C LEU A 78 -7.13 10.59 -7.75
N GLN A 79 -7.18 11.36 -6.65
CA GLN A 79 -8.29 11.33 -5.70
C GLN A 79 -9.44 12.18 -6.25
N SER A 80 -10.10 11.68 -7.30
CA SER A 80 -11.28 12.34 -7.86
C SER A 80 -12.32 12.51 -6.74
N PRO A 81 -12.87 13.73 -6.50
CA PRO A 81 -13.85 13.92 -5.46
C PRO A 81 -15.09 13.12 -5.82
N ARG A 82 -15.37 12.05 -5.04
CA ARG A 82 -16.63 11.32 -5.13
C ARG A 82 -17.77 12.35 -5.09
N PRO A 83 -18.71 12.33 -6.05
CA PRO A 83 -19.85 13.23 -5.99
C PRO A 83 -20.61 12.92 -4.69
N ARG A 84 -20.47 13.84 -3.72
CA ARG A 84 -21.20 13.80 -2.46
C ARG A 84 -22.66 13.94 -2.86
N ARG A 85 -23.39 12.83 -2.84
CA ARG A 85 -24.82 12.75 -3.17
C ARG A 85 -25.53 13.78 -2.30
N ARG A 86 -25.81 14.94 -2.89
CA ARG A 86 -26.45 16.08 -2.26
C ARG A 86 -27.86 15.57 -1.93
N GLY A 87 -28.13 15.35 -0.65
CA GLY A 87 -29.47 15.02 -0.18
C GLY A 87 -30.43 16.03 -0.75
N SER A 88 -31.42 15.54 -1.52
CA SER A 88 -32.49 16.35 -2.07
C SER A 88 -33.40 16.75 -0.91
N ALA A 89 -33.02 17.83 -0.22
CA ALA A 89 -33.90 18.56 0.67
C ALA A 89 -34.46 19.74 -0.12
N ALA A 90 -35.62 19.52 -0.74
CA ALA A 90 -36.56 20.51 -1.26
C ALA A 90 -37.87 19.73 -1.48
N SER A 91 -39.03 20.06 -0.91
CA SER A 91 -39.51 21.32 -0.37
C SER A 91 -40.61 21.03 0.67
N GLY A 92 -40.69 21.80 1.75
CA GLY A 92 -41.98 22.10 2.39
C GLY A 92 -42.61 23.34 1.70
N PRO A 93 -43.71 23.92 2.23
CA PRO A 93 -44.73 23.44 3.16
C PRO A 93 -46.16 23.66 2.59
N ALA A 94 -47.18 23.52 3.44
CA ALA A 94 -48.57 24.02 3.29
C ALA A 94 -49.63 23.07 2.68
N SER A 95 -50.37 22.41 3.58
CA SER A 95 -51.84 22.31 3.52
C SER A 95 -52.37 21.98 4.92
N GLN A 96 -52.37 22.97 5.80
CA GLN A 96 -53.39 23.04 6.84
C GLN A 96 -54.58 23.75 6.21
N GLN A 97 -55.66 23.01 5.96
CA GLN A 97 -56.99 23.59 5.87
C GLN A 97 -57.90 22.81 6.82
N LEU A 98 -57.98 23.33 8.04
CA LEU A 98 -59.19 23.25 8.85
C LEU A 98 -60.30 24.02 8.10
N ALA A 99 -61.43 23.38 7.89
CA ALA A 99 -62.72 24.05 7.85
C ALA A 99 -63.66 23.25 8.75
N ILE A 100 -63.99 23.87 9.89
CA ILE A 100 -65.09 23.53 10.77
C ILE A 100 -66.37 24.00 10.06
N TRP A 101 -67.33 23.09 9.89
CA TRP A 101 -68.77 23.15 10.23
C TRP A 101 -69.51 22.06 9.45
#